data_AF-A0A7S2WAB8-F1
#
_entry.id   AF-A0A7S2WAB8-F1
#
_cell.length_a   1.000
_cell.length_b   1.000
_cell.length_c   1.000
_cell.angle_alpha   90.00
_cell.angle_beta   90.00
_cell.angle_gamma   90.00
#
_symmetry.space_group_name_H-M   'P 1'
#
loop_
_entity.id
_entity.type
_entity.pdbx_description
1 polymer ?
#
loop_
_entity_poly.entity_id
_entity_poly.type
_entity_poly.pdbx_seq_one_letter_code
_entity_poly.pdbx_strand_id
1 'polypeptide(L)'
;RMKRETTACMVIQNAFRAYSSRQKLFLAIRASYRCFVDTEADTRFWQNPNTGKTSWTKPVILRDTDVDVIVHIPPERHQTLEYCSRCDEKVINAYCEECEDSFCKACNETIHKKGKR
;
A
#
# COMPACT_ATOMS: atom_id res chain seq x y z
N ARG A 1 -53.00 24.20 -6.98
CA ARG A 1 -52.83 23.00 -6.12
C ARG A 1 -51.60 22.17 -6.54
N MET A 2 -51.49 21.78 -7.81
CA MET A 2 -50.39 21.00 -8.42
C MET A 2 -48.94 21.44 -8.10
N LYS A 3 -48.66 22.75 -7.93
CA LYS A 3 -47.30 23.25 -7.63
C LYS A 3 -46.74 22.81 -6.26
N ARG A 4 -47.57 22.64 -5.23
CA ARG A 4 -47.07 22.24 -3.89
C ARG A 4 -46.70 20.76 -3.85
N GLU A 5 -47.47 19.93 -4.55
CA GLU A 5 -47.23 18.49 -4.66
C GLU A 5 -45.93 18.21 -5.43
N THR A 6 -45.66 18.92 -6.53
CA THR A 6 -44.40 18.79 -7.25
C THR A 6 -43.21 19.26 -6.41
N THR A 7 -43.34 20.36 -5.66
CA THR A 7 -42.29 20.81 -4.73
C THR A 7 -41.99 19.78 -3.65
N ALA A 8 -43.02 19.18 -3.04
CA ALA A 8 -42.83 18.14 -2.03
C ALA A 8 -42.11 16.91 -2.61
N CYS A 9 -42.53 16.44 -3.79
CA CYS A 9 -41.87 15.35 -4.51
C CYS A 9 -40.39 15.66 -4.78
N MET A 10 -40.07 16.89 -5.22
CA MET A 10 -38.69 17.31 -5.47
C MET A 10 -37.83 17.30 -4.21
N VAL A 11 -38.36 17.75 -3.06
CA VAL A 11 -37.63 17.72 -1.78
C VAL A 11 -37.28 16.28 -1.40
N ILE A 12 -38.25 15.36 -1.48
CA ILE A 12 -38.05 13.95 -1.15
C ILE A 12 -37.03 13.32 -2.10
N GLN A 13 -37.17 13.56 -3.41
CA GLN A 13 -36.25 13.04 -4.43
C GLN A 13 -34.82 13.56 -4.21
N ASN A 14 -34.66 14.84 -3.90
CA ASN A 14 -33.35 15.44 -3.63
C ASN A 14 -32.71 14.86 -2.37
N ALA A 15 -33.50 14.66 -1.30
CA ALA A 15 -33.03 14.04 -0.08
C ALA A 15 -32.54 12.61 -0.34
N PHE A 16 -33.32 11.81 -1.09
CA PHE A 16 -32.94 10.44 -1.44
C PHE A 16 -31.69 10.40 -2.33
N ARG A 17 -31.61 11.25 -3.35
CA ARG A 17 -30.42 11.36 -4.23
C ARG A 17 -29.18 11.72 -3.42
N ALA A 18 -29.28 12.69 -2.50
CA ALA A 18 -28.16 13.08 -1.65
C ALA A 18 -27.74 11.95 -0.70
N TYR A 19 -28.70 11.19 -0.14
CA TYR A 19 -28.40 9.99 0.64
C TYR A 19 -27.67 8.93 -0.19
N SER A 20 -28.20 8.59 -1.38
CA SER A 20 -27.60 7.59 -2.27
C SER A 20 -26.18 7.99 -2.71
N SER A 21 -25.97 9.26 -3.08
CA SER A 21 -24.64 9.78 -3.43
C SER A 21 -23.66 9.68 -2.26
N ARG A 22 -24.12 9.95 -1.03
CA ARG A 22 -23.29 9.81 0.17
C ARG A 22 -22.87 8.35 0.39
N GLN A 23 -23.78 7.39 0.22
CA GLN A 23 -23.44 5.96 0.34
C GLN A 23 -22.37 5.55 -0.67
N LYS A 24 -22.52 5.97 -1.94
CA LYS A 24 -21.50 5.71 -2.97
C LYS A 24 -20.16 6.34 -2.64
N LEU A 25 -20.15 7.57 -2.14
CA LEU A 25 -18.94 8.24 -1.70
C LEU A 25 -18.25 7.47 -0.57
N PHE A 26 -18.98 6.99 0.43
CA PHE A 26 -18.41 6.21 1.53
C PHE A 26 -17.81 4.89 1.06
N LEU A 27 -18.47 4.18 0.15
CA LEU A 27 -17.92 2.96 -0.47
C LEU A 27 -16.59 3.26 -1.18
N ALA A 28 -16.53 4.34 -1.94
CA ALA A 28 -15.30 4.73 -2.63
C ALA A 28 -14.17 5.12 -1.66
N ILE A 29 -14.48 5.87 -0.59
CA ILE A 29 -13.51 6.25 0.44
C ILE A 29 -12.95 5.02 1.14
N ARG A 30 -13.82 4.12 1.57
CA ARG A 30 -13.47 2.90 2.31
C ARG A 30 -12.57 1.97 1.49
N ALA A 31 -12.84 1.85 0.19
CA ALA A 31 -12.01 1.08 -0.73
C ALA A 31 -10.67 1.78 -1.05
N SER A 32 -10.60 3.11 -0.96
CA SER A 32 -9.40 3.88 -1.31
C SER A 32 -8.40 3.96 -0.17
N TYR A 33 -8.85 4.20 1.06
CA TYR A 33 -7.95 4.36 2.20
C TYR A 33 -7.37 3.01 2.64
N ARG A 34 -6.11 3.03 3.09
CA ARG A 34 -5.45 1.88 3.71
C ARG A 34 -5.08 2.22 5.14
N CYS A 35 -5.27 1.26 6.04
CA CYS A 35 -4.74 1.33 7.40
C CYS A 35 -3.49 0.46 7.46
N PHE A 36 -2.40 0.99 7.97
CA PHE A 36 -1.17 0.27 8.22
C PHE A 36 -1.06 0.04 9.71
N VAL A 37 -0.76 -1.20 10.10
CA VAL A 37 -0.56 -1.60 11.49
C VAL A 37 0.85 -2.15 11.60
N ASP A 38 1.66 -1.50 12.41
CA ASP A 38 2.98 -1.99 12.79
C ASP A 38 2.81 -3.13 13.81
N THR A 39 3.33 -4.30 13.48
CA THR A 39 3.20 -5.50 14.32
C THR A 39 4.10 -5.48 15.54
N GLU A 40 5.17 -4.69 15.55
CA GLU A 40 6.10 -4.55 16.68
C GLU A 40 5.68 -3.43 17.62
N ALA A 41 5.35 -2.26 17.05
CA ALA A 41 5.03 -1.07 17.83
C ALA A 41 3.56 -1.02 18.30
N ASP A 42 2.71 -1.94 17.83
CA ASP A 42 1.24 -1.90 18.01
C ASP A 42 0.65 -0.52 17.67
N THR A 43 1.22 0.13 16.65
CA THR A 43 0.76 1.44 16.17
C THR A 43 0.03 1.30 14.85
N ARG A 44 -0.93 2.20 14.62
CA ARG A 44 -1.67 2.26 13.35
C ARG A 44 -1.68 3.65 12.75
N PHE A 45 -1.57 3.72 11.43
CA PHE A 45 -1.77 4.95 10.67
C PHE A 45 -2.61 4.71 9.42
N TRP A 46 -3.24 5.77 8.93
CA TRP A 46 -4.04 5.76 7.71
C TRP A 46 -3.30 6.45 6.59
N GLN A 47 -3.33 5.89 5.39
CA GLN A 47 -2.79 6.50 4.19
C GLN A 47 -3.85 6.58 3.10
N ASN A 48 -3.86 7.71 2.40
CA ASN A 48 -4.59 7.85 1.15
C ASN A 48 -3.62 7.62 -0.03
N PRO A 49 -3.62 6.43 -0.66
CA PRO A 49 -2.68 6.09 -1.72
C PRO A 49 -2.80 7.00 -2.95
N ASN A 50 -3.98 7.59 -3.19
CA ASN A 50 -4.19 8.50 -4.32
C ASN A 50 -3.46 9.84 -4.15
N THR A 51 -3.17 10.24 -2.90
CA THR A 51 -2.53 11.53 -2.58
C THR A 51 -1.19 11.38 -1.87
N GLY A 52 -0.83 10.16 -1.47
CA GLY A 52 0.35 9.87 -0.64
C GLY A 52 0.27 10.33 0.82
N LYS A 53 -0.77 11.08 1.21
CA LYS A 53 -0.88 11.63 2.57
C LYS A 53 -1.11 10.55 3.61
N THR A 54 -0.34 10.61 4.69
CA THR A 54 -0.47 9.75 5.87
C THR A 54 -1.00 10.53 7.07
N SER A 55 -1.69 9.83 7.97
CA SER A 55 -2.17 10.41 9.23
C SER A 55 -2.20 9.36 10.32
N TRP A 56 -1.74 9.74 11.52
CA TRP A 56 -1.80 8.91 12.73
C TRP A 56 -3.16 8.98 13.44
N THR A 57 -4.04 9.87 13.00
CA THR A 57 -5.40 10.02 13.52
C THR A 57 -6.38 9.58 12.45
N LYS A 58 -7.46 8.85 12.83
CA LYS A 58 -8.48 8.38 11.88
C LYS A 58 -9.06 9.58 11.11
N PRO A 59 -8.90 9.64 9.77
CA PRO A 59 -9.43 10.72 8.97
C PRO A 59 -10.95 10.89 9.16
N VAL A 60 -11.41 12.12 9.41
CA VAL A 60 -12.83 12.45 9.65
C VAL A 60 -13.74 11.97 8.52
N ILE A 61 -13.21 11.92 7.29
CA ILE A 61 -13.94 11.47 6.11
C ILE A 61 -14.37 10.00 6.19
N LEU A 62 -13.66 9.16 6.96
CA LEU A 62 -14.01 7.76 7.21
C LEU A 62 -15.13 7.60 8.24
N ARG A 63 -15.42 8.61 9.06
CA ARG A 63 -16.46 8.58 10.10
C ARG A 63 -16.42 7.27 10.91
N ASP A 64 -17.57 6.62 11.07
CA ASP A 64 -17.74 5.38 11.83
C ASP A 64 -17.37 4.13 11.03
N THR A 65 -17.10 4.27 9.72
CA THR A 65 -16.73 3.12 8.87
C THR A 65 -15.25 2.81 8.99
N ASP A 66 -14.91 1.53 8.95
CA ASP A 66 -13.52 1.07 8.80
C ASP A 66 -13.11 0.99 7.34
N VAL A 67 -11.80 0.91 7.10
CA VAL A 67 -11.21 0.71 5.78
C VAL A 67 -11.30 -0.76 5.36
N ASP A 68 -11.39 -1.02 4.05
CA ASP A 68 -11.40 -2.41 3.55
C ASP A 68 -10.03 -3.08 3.64
N VAL A 69 -8.95 -2.30 3.55
CA VAL A 69 -7.59 -2.84 3.54
C VAL A 69 -6.82 -2.40 4.78
N ILE A 70 -6.47 -3.41 5.58
CA ILE A 70 -5.54 -3.29 6.69
C ILE A 70 -4.25 -4.03 6.28
N VAL A 71 -3.15 -3.29 6.22
CA VAL A 71 -1.82 -3.80 5.89
C VAL A 71 -1.05 -3.95 7.19
N HIS A 72 -0.75 -5.17 7.56
CA HIS A 72 0.19 -5.42 8.65
C HIS A 72 1.61 -5.26 8.10
N ILE A 73 2.32 -4.27 8.61
CA ILE A 73 3.75 -4.10 8.31
C ILE A 73 4.44 -5.15 9.17
N PRO A 74 5.04 -6.20 8.54
CA PRO A 74 5.83 -7.14 9.30
C PRO A 74 6.95 -6.36 9.97
N PRO A 75 7.38 -6.78 11.16
CA PRO A 75 8.52 -6.14 11.77
C PRO A 75 9.67 -6.26 10.78
N GLU A 76 10.44 -5.20 10.60
CA GLU A 76 11.62 -5.23 9.76
C GLU A 76 12.56 -6.29 10.34
N ARG A 77 12.37 -7.56 9.96
CA ARG A 77 13.47 -8.48 9.82
C ARG A 77 14.27 -7.83 8.72
N HIS A 78 15.20 -6.96 9.12
CA HIS A 78 16.24 -6.38 8.29
C HIS A 78 16.55 -7.45 7.25
N GLN A 79 16.05 -7.25 6.04
CA GLN A 79 16.37 -8.15 4.95
C GLN A 79 17.81 -7.78 4.69
N THR A 80 18.73 -8.44 5.40
CA THR A 80 20.16 -8.17 5.31
C THR A 80 20.48 -8.31 3.85
N LEU A 81 20.70 -7.18 3.20
CA LEU A 81 21.08 -7.18 1.80
C LEU A 81 22.42 -7.88 1.77
N GLU A 82 22.45 -9.12 1.29
CA GLU A 82 23.69 -9.85 1.22
C GLU A 82 24.56 -9.24 0.11
N TYR A 83 25.80 -8.94 0.45
CA TYR A 83 26.77 -8.31 -0.44
C TYR A 83 27.61 -9.35 -1.18
N CYS A 84 28.07 -8.96 -2.37
CA CYS A 84 28.95 -9.75 -3.22
C CYS A 84 30.21 -10.17 -2.46
N SER A 85 30.49 -11.47 -2.38
CA SER A 85 31.65 -12.03 -1.66
C SER A 85 33.01 -11.51 -2.16
N ARG A 86 33.06 -10.94 -3.36
CA ARG A 86 34.29 -10.41 -3.96
C ARG A 86 34.51 -8.91 -3.76
N CYS A 87 33.47 -8.09 -3.91
CA CYS A 87 33.64 -6.64 -3.89
C CYS A 87 33.04 -5.96 -2.67
N ASP A 88 32.19 -6.66 -1.91
CA ASP A 88 31.54 -6.20 -0.67
C ASP A 88 30.73 -4.88 -0.77
N GLU A 89 30.68 -4.25 -1.94
CA GLU A 89 29.99 -2.98 -2.16
C GLU A 89 28.60 -3.16 -2.79
N LYS A 90 28.41 -4.21 -3.59
CA LYS A 90 27.22 -4.40 -4.42
C LYS A 90 26.44 -5.62 -3.95
N VAL A 91 25.12 -5.51 -3.96
CA VAL A 91 24.24 -6.63 -3.61
C VAL A 91 24.41 -7.81 -4.56
N ILE A 92 24.19 -9.00 -4.03
CA ILE A 92 24.22 -10.25 -4.79
C ILE A 92 23.17 -10.25 -5.90
N ASN A 93 23.55 -10.74 -7.06
CA ASN A 93 22.66 -10.90 -8.23
C ASN A 93 22.84 -12.28 -8.88
N ALA A 94 23.90 -13.01 -8.55
CA ALA A 94 24.14 -14.35 -9.07
C ALA A 94 24.78 -15.23 -7.99
N TYR A 95 24.36 -16.49 -7.95
CA TYR A 95 25.02 -17.56 -7.19
C TYR A 95 25.74 -18.49 -8.18
N CYS A 96 26.98 -18.87 -7.87
CA CYS A 96 27.72 -19.86 -8.64
C CYS A 96 27.83 -21.16 -7.84
N GLU A 97 27.17 -22.22 -8.31
CA GLU A 97 27.22 -23.55 -7.67
C GLU A 97 28.64 -24.13 -7.61
N GLU A 98 29.48 -23.88 -8.63
CA GLU A 98 30.85 -24.39 -8.69
C GLU A 98 31.79 -23.69 -7.68
N CYS A 99 31.50 -22.43 -7.34
CA CYS A 99 32.27 -21.66 -6.36
C CYS A 99 31.62 -21.67 -4.96
N GLU A 100 30.39 -22.17 -4.86
CA GLU A 100 29.50 -22.06 -3.69
C GLU A 100 29.36 -20.62 -3.15
N ASP A 101 29.53 -19.63 -4.03
CA ASP A 101 29.64 -18.22 -3.66
C ASP A 101 28.64 -17.34 -4.42
N SER A 102 28.30 -16.22 -3.79
CA SER A 102 27.36 -15.24 -4.31
C SER A 102 28.03 -13.94 -4.72
N PHE A 103 27.77 -13.49 -5.95
CA PHE A 103 28.44 -12.35 -6.57
C PHE A 103 27.45 -11.30 -7.09
N CYS A 104 27.91 -10.06 -7.20
CA CYS A 104 27.24 -9.07 -8.04
C CYS A 104 27.42 -9.45 -9.52
N LYS A 105 26.52 -8.98 -10.38
CA LYS A 105 26.53 -9.27 -11.82
C LYS A 105 27.90 -9.04 -12.47
N ALA A 106 28.54 -7.90 -12.17
CA ALA A 106 29.83 -7.53 -12.75
C ALA A 106 30.98 -8.47 -12.31
N CYS A 107 31.02 -8.85 -11.03
CA CYS A 107 32.01 -9.79 -10.52
C CYS A 107 31.80 -11.19 -11.09
N ASN A 108 30.54 -11.64 -11.16
CA ASN A 108 30.17 -12.92 -11.76
C ASN A 108 30.64 -13.00 -13.22
N GLU A 109 30.30 -12.01 -14.05
CA GLU A 109 30.73 -11.97 -15.45
C GLU A 109 32.25 -11.89 -15.61
N THR A 110 32.94 -11.21 -14.69
CA THR A 110 34.41 -11.11 -14.74
C THR A 110 35.10 -12.43 -14.40
N ILE A 111 34.59 -13.16 -13.40
CA ILE A 111 35.12 -14.46 -12.97
C ILE A 111 34.76 -15.55 -13.99
N HIS A 112 33.55 -15.52 -14.54
CA HIS A 112 33.01 -16.56 -15.42
C HIS A 112 33.07 -16.22 -16.92
N LYS A 113 33.81 -15.17 -17.30
CA LYS A 113 33.91 -14.67 -18.69
C LYS A 113 34.39 -15.70 -19.72
N LYS A 114 35.03 -16.79 -19.28
CA LYS A 114 35.59 -17.85 -20.14
C LYS A 114 34.84 -19.19 -20.08
N GLY A 115 33.64 -19.24 -19.50
CA GLY A 115 32.90 -20.49 -19.34
C GLY A 115 33.46 -21.35 -18.20
N LYS A 116 32.64 -22.31 -17.72
CA LYS A 116 32.81 -23.13 -16.50
C LYS A 116 34.28 -23.47 -16.18
N ARG A 117 34.66 -23.22 -14.93
CA ARG A 117 35.92 -23.75 -14.39
C ARG A 117 35.81 -25.25 -14.19
#